data_AF-A0A2V1ZMP4-F1
#
_entry.id   AF-A0A2V1ZMP4-F1
#
_cell.length_a   1.000
_cell.length_b   1.000
_cell.length_c   1.000
_cell.angle_alpha   90.00
_cell.angle_beta   90.00
_cell.angle_gamma   90.00
#
_symmetry.space_group_name_H-M   'P 1'
#
loop_
_entity.id
_entity.type
_entity.pdbx_description
1 polymer ?
#
loop_
_entity_poly.entity_id
_entity_poly.type
_entity_poly.pdbx_seq_one_letter_code
_entity_poly.pdbx_strand_id
1 'polypeptide(L)'
;MSAFNWSAIAFILAAIGLVVFMLVVPRLLGGRSQGSQKEEVFEAGVVGAGNARIRLSAKFYLVAIFFVIFDLEALYLYAYAVSVREAGWLGFAAAAIFITILIIGLVYELSLGAMNWAPSDKRRKQPRLYAAPAGFNLADITQFDGVDELMVDPTGKIPAQSSGQINVSNNIETNRRHLQNIDHINTTGNVTSMDFATSAQQDKVKR
;
A
#
# COMPACT_ATOMS: atom_id res chain seq x y z
N MET A 1 10.22 18.76 -48.11
CA MET A 1 9.99 18.92 -46.67
C MET A 1 10.26 20.38 -46.32
N SER A 2 9.32 21.08 -45.68
CA SER A 2 9.42 22.52 -45.40
C SER A 2 10.39 22.80 -44.24
N ALA A 3 10.94 24.02 -44.17
CA ALA A 3 11.87 24.44 -43.11
C ALA A 3 11.30 24.25 -41.68
N PHE A 4 9.98 24.30 -41.53
CA PHE A 4 9.26 24.02 -40.28
C PHE A 4 9.44 22.58 -39.79
N ASN A 5 9.46 21.60 -40.70
CA ASN A 5 9.66 20.20 -40.32
C ASN A 5 11.10 19.98 -39.84
N TRP A 6 12.07 20.72 -40.40
CA TRP A 6 13.47 20.65 -39.99
C TRP A 6 13.69 21.23 -38.60
N SER A 7 13.09 22.39 -38.30
CA SER A 7 13.19 23.00 -36.97
C SER A 7 12.55 22.15 -35.88
N ALA A 8 11.41 21.50 -36.17
CA ALA A 8 10.76 20.57 -35.24
C ALA A 8 11.65 19.34 -34.93
N ILE A 9 12.24 18.73 -35.96
CA ILE A 9 13.15 17.58 -35.79
C ILE A 9 14.39 18.00 -35.00
N ALA A 10 14.99 19.14 -35.34
CA ALA A 10 16.15 19.67 -34.63
C ALA A 10 15.85 19.94 -33.15
N PHE A 11 14.67 20.47 -32.82
CA PHE A 11 14.25 20.70 -31.45
C PHE A 11 14.10 19.39 -30.66
N ILE A 12 13.45 18.38 -31.23
CA ILE A 12 13.29 17.07 -30.58
C ILE A 12 14.66 16.42 -30.33
N LEU A 13 15.55 16.45 -31.32
CA LEU A 13 16.90 15.90 -31.17
C LEU A 13 17.72 16.67 -30.13
N ALA A 14 17.61 18.00 -30.09
CA ALA A 14 18.27 18.81 -29.07
C ALA A 14 17.74 18.51 -27.66
N ALA A 15 16.43 18.32 -27.50
CA ALA A 15 15.81 17.98 -26.21
C ALA A 15 16.28 16.60 -25.72
N ILE A 16 16.27 15.59 -26.58
CA ILE A 16 16.78 14.25 -26.24
C ILE A 16 18.28 14.32 -25.94
N GLY A 17 19.05 15.04 -26.76
CA GLY A 17 20.48 15.25 -26.56
C GLY A 17 20.80 15.90 -25.22
N LEU A 18 20.00 16.89 -24.80
CA LEU A 18 20.13 17.55 -23.50
C LEU A 18 19.88 16.58 -22.34
N VAL A 19 18.85 15.74 -22.43
CA VAL A 19 18.56 14.71 -21.40
C VAL A 19 19.72 13.72 -21.30
N VAL A 20 20.22 13.23 -22.43
CA VAL A 20 21.38 12.32 -22.46
C VAL A 20 22.61 13.00 -21.88
N PHE A 21 22.89 14.24 -22.25
CA PHE A 21 24.01 15.02 -21.73
C PHE A 21 23.93 15.17 -20.20
N MET A 22 22.75 15.54 -19.68
CA MET A 22 22.49 15.67 -18.25
C MET A 22 22.62 14.37 -17.47
N LEU A 23 22.40 13.20 -18.10
CA LEU A 23 22.62 11.90 -17.47
C LEU A 23 24.08 11.44 -17.56
N VAL A 24 24.76 11.72 -18.68
CA VAL A 24 26.12 11.23 -18.96
C VAL A 24 27.18 12.05 -18.24
N VAL A 25 27.08 13.38 -18.23
CA VAL A 25 28.10 14.25 -17.61
C VAL A 25 28.25 13.95 -16.11
N PRO A 26 27.19 13.90 -15.28
CA PRO A 26 27.34 13.53 -13.88
C PRO A 26 27.80 12.09 -13.68
N ARG A 27 27.49 11.18 -14.60
CA ARG A 27 27.96 9.78 -14.53
C ARG A 27 29.45 9.63 -14.86
N LEU A 28 30.02 10.54 -15.65
CA LEU A 28 31.44 10.58 -15.99
C LEU A 28 32.27 11.38 -14.97
N LEU A 29 31.75 12.51 -14.49
CA LEU A 29 32.43 13.38 -13.54
C LEU A 29 32.19 12.98 -12.07
N GLY A 30 31.09 12.28 -11.78
CA GLY A 30 30.72 11.87 -10.43
C GLY A 30 31.44 10.61 -9.95
N GLY A 31 31.86 10.60 -8.68
CA GLY A 31 32.44 9.43 -8.04
C GLY A 31 31.43 8.30 -7.88
N ARG A 32 31.75 7.12 -8.40
CA ARG A 32 30.94 5.91 -8.18
C ARG A 32 31.25 5.36 -6.79
N SER A 33 30.23 5.28 -5.94
CA SER A 33 30.33 4.61 -4.63
C SER A 33 29.41 3.40 -4.67
N GLN A 34 29.99 2.21 -4.69
CA GLN A 34 29.28 0.93 -4.60
C GLN A 34 29.48 0.40 -3.18
N GLY A 35 28.38 0.16 -2.47
CA GLY A 35 28.39 -0.43 -1.14
C GLY A 35 27.08 -1.15 -0.91
N SER A 36 27.13 -2.35 -0.32
CA SER A 36 25.95 -3.23 -0.12
C SER A 36 24.76 -2.46 0.48
N GLN A 37 25.01 -1.65 1.51
CA GLN A 37 23.96 -0.87 2.19
C GLN A 37 23.30 0.21 1.32
N LYS A 38 23.94 0.65 0.22
CA LYS A 38 23.36 1.62 -0.73
C LYS A 38 22.48 0.95 -1.78
N GLU A 39 22.62 -0.36 -1.96
CA GLU A 39 21.85 -1.16 -2.92
C GLU A 39 20.63 -1.82 -2.25
N GLU A 40 20.50 -1.70 -0.93
CA GLU A 40 19.35 -2.16 -0.16
C GLU A 40 18.18 -1.16 -0.19
N VAL A 41 16.95 -1.67 -0.18
CA VAL A 41 15.74 -0.84 -0.12
C VAL A 41 15.62 -0.19 1.24
N PHE A 42 15.36 1.11 1.28
CA PHE A 42 15.20 1.85 2.51
C PHE A 42 13.87 1.52 3.21
N GLU A 43 13.92 0.90 4.40
CA GLU A 43 12.77 0.59 5.25
C GLU A 43 12.92 1.19 6.67
N ALA A 44 13.19 2.50 6.77
CA ALA A 44 13.22 3.23 8.04
C ALA A 44 14.11 2.60 9.14
N GLY A 45 15.24 2.00 8.75
CA GLY A 45 16.20 1.37 9.66
C GLY A 45 15.95 -0.10 9.98
N VAL A 46 14.93 -0.73 9.37
CA VAL A 46 14.66 -2.16 9.48
C VAL A 46 15.13 -2.86 8.21
N VAL A 47 15.59 -4.11 8.33
CA VAL A 47 15.90 -4.96 7.18
C VAL A 47 14.61 -5.33 6.46
N GLY A 48 14.57 -5.11 5.15
CA GLY A 48 13.40 -5.38 4.31
C GLY A 48 12.93 -6.81 4.43
N ALA A 49 11.84 -7.02 5.16
CA ALA A 49 11.30 -8.34 5.46
C ALA A 49 9.87 -8.44 4.92
N GLY A 50 9.70 -9.05 3.75
CA GLY A 50 8.39 -9.26 3.18
C GLY A 50 8.40 -9.63 1.70
N ASN A 51 7.26 -10.11 1.22
CA ASN A 51 7.02 -10.27 -0.20
C ASN A 51 6.49 -8.94 -0.76
N ALA A 52 7.06 -8.44 -1.86
CA ALA A 52 6.62 -7.22 -2.56
C ALA A 52 5.21 -7.33 -3.19
N ARG A 53 4.42 -8.33 -2.82
CA ARG A 53 3.05 -8.54 -3.27
C ARG A 53 2.06 -7.80 -2.37
N ILE A 54 1.97 -6.50 -2.58
CA ILE A 54 0.87 -5.69 -2.07
C ILE A 54 -0.41 -5.99 -2.85
N ARG A 55 -1.53 -6.17 -2.14
CA ARG A 55 -2.85 -6.32 -2.76
C ARG A 55 -3.31 -4.95 -3.23
N LEU A 56 -3.05 -4.64 -4.51
CA LEU A 56 -3.56 -3.42 -5.12
C LEU A 56 -5.08 -3.49 -5.19
N SER A 57 -5.76 -2.45 -4.71
CA SER A 57 -7.22 -2.39 -4.74
C SER A 57 -7.74 -2.35 -6.18
N ALA A 58 -8.81 -3.07 -6.48
CA ALA A 58 -9.48 -3.05 -7.79
C ALA A 58 -9.94 -1.63 -8.21
N LYS A 59 -10.07 -0.70 -7.24
CA LYS A 59 -10.42 0.70 -7.49
C LYS A 59 -9.43 1.41 -8.45
N PHE A 60 -8.14 1.09 -8.39
CA PHE A 60 -7.15 1.70 -9.28
C PHE A 60 -7.37 1.28 -10.74
N TYR A 61 -7.83 0.05 -10.96
CA TYR A 61 -8.13 -0.46 -12.29
C TYR A 61 -9.40 0.19 -12.89
N LEU A 62 -10.44 0.38 -12.07
CA LEU A 62 -11.67 1.06 -12.50
C LEU A 62 -11.37 2.50 -12.96
N VAL A 63 -10.57 3.25 -12.19
CA VAL A 63 -10.14 4.61 -12.57
C VAL A 63 -9.34 4.58 -13.88
N ALA A 64 -8.45 3.60 -14.07
CA ALA A 64 -7.64 3.49 -15.28
C ALA A 64 -8.47 3.21 -16.54
N ILE A 65 -9.42 2.26 -16.50
CA ILE A 65 -10.31 2.00 -17.65
C ILE A 65 -11.18 3.22 -17.94
N PHE A 66 -11.74 3.83 -16.90
CA PHE A 66 -12.57 5.03 -17.07
C PHE A 66 -11.79 6.17 -17.72
N PHE A 67 -10.52 6.38 -17.32
CA PHE A 67 -9.64 7.37 -17.94
C PHE A 67 -9.45 7.10 -19.43
N VAL A 68 -9.20 5.84 -19.82
CA VAL A 68 -9.03 5.46 -21.24
C VAL A 68 -10.30 5.73 -22.05
N ILE A 69 -11.48 5.39 -21.51
CA ILE A 69 -12.75 5.66 -22.18
C ILE A 69 -12.95 7.17 -22.32
N PHE A 70 -12.82 7.93 -21.23
CA PHE A 70 -12.99 9.39 -21.25
C PHE A 70 -12.02 10.10 -22.21
N ASP A 71 -10.77 9.64 -22.30
CA ASP A 71 -9.78 10.15 -23.25
C ASP A 71 -10.18 9.89 -24.71
N LEU A 72 -10.74 8.71 -24.99
CA LEU A 72 -11.28 8.35 -26.30
C LEU A 72 -12.48 9.25 -26.67
N GLU A 73 -13.36 9.54 -25.73
CA GLU A 73 -14.51 10.43 -25.97
C GLU A 73 -14.06 11.88 -26.20
N ALA A 74 -13.00 12.33 -25.51
CA ALA A 74 -12.38 13.63 -25.76
C ALA A 74 -11.75 13.72 -27.16
N LEU A 75 -11.15 12.63 -27.64
CA LEU A 75 -10.65 12.54 -29.01
C LEU A 75 -11.77 12.72 -30.05
N TYR A 76 -12.95 12.13 -29.82
CA TYR A 76 -14.11 12.35 -30.70
C TYR A 76 -14.59 13.79 -30.68
N LEU A 77 -14.64 14.43 -29.51
CA LEU A 77 -14.97 15.85 -29.41
C LEU A 77 -13.94 16.72 -30.12
N TYR A 78 -12.65 16.37 -30.05
CA TYR A 78 -11.60 17.08 -30.76
C TYR A 78 -11.77 16.97 -32.29
N ALA A 79 -12.03 15.77 -32.80
CA ALA A 79 -12.28 15.55 -34.23
C ALA A 79 -13.49 16.35 -34.73
N TYR A 80 -14.56 16.39 -33.93
CA TYR A 80 -15.71 17.26 -34.21
C TYR A 80 -15.33 18.74 -34.15
N ALA A 81 -14.58 19.17 -33.13
CA ALA A 81 -14.19 20.57 -32.94
C ALA A 81 -13.39 21.14 -34.11
N VAL A 82 -12.52 20.33 -34.73
CA VAL A 82 -11.75 20.73 -35.93
C VAL A 82 -12.65 20.94 -37.16
N SER A 83 -13.80 20.25 -37.25
CA SER A 83 -14.70 20.26 -38.41
C SER A 83 -16.09 20.83 -38.11
N VAL A 84 -16.20 21.67 -37.08
CA VAL A 84 -17.47 22.25 -36.59
C VAL A 84 -18.22 23.01 -37.68
N ARG A 85 -17.50 23.72 -38.56
CA ARG A 85 -18.11 24.53 -39.62
C ARG A 85 -18.71 23.67 -40.72
N GLU A 86 -18.03 22.60 -41.08
CA GLU A 86 -18.41 21.68 -42.14
C GLU A 86 -19.53 20.74 -41.68
N ALA A 87 -19.56 20.37 -40.39
CA ALA A 87 -20.56 19.48 -39.82
C ALA A 87 -21.96 20.12 -39.65
N GLY A 88 -22.02 21.46 -39.59
CA GLY A 88 -23.27 22.22 -39.51
C GLY A 88 -24.15 21.88 -38.31
N TRP A 89 -25.46 22.15 -38.42
CA TRP A 89 -26.42 22.00 -37.32
C TRP A 89 -26.63 20.54 -36.90
N LEU A 90 -26.56 19.60 -37.84
CA LEU A 90 -26.67 18.16 -37.55
C LEU A 90 -25.48 17.67 -36.73
N GLY A 91 -24.26 18.08 -37.08
CA GLY A 91 -23.07 17.78 -36.29
C GLY A 91 -23.14 18.37 -34.88
N PHE A 92 -23.66 19.59 -34.75
CA PHE A 92 -23.90 20.21 -33.45
C PHE A 92 -24.90 19.42 -32.59
N ALA A 93 -26.03 19.01 -33.16
CA ALA A 93 -27.01 18.19 -32.44
C ALA A 93 -26.41 16.85 -31.99
N ALA A 94 -25.64 16.18 -32.87
CA ALA A 94 -24.95 14.94 -32.54
C ALA A 94 -23.93 15.13 -31.41
N ALA A 95 -23.10 16.18 -31.48
CA ALA A 95 -22.14 16.52 -30.43
C ALA A 95 -22.82 16.87 -29.10
N ALA A 96 -23.96 17.59 -29.13
CA ALA A 96 -24.72 17.93 -27.93
C ALA A 96 -25.29 16.68 -27.24
N ILE A 97 -25.85 15.74 -28.01
CA ILE A 97 -26.33 14.45 -27.48
C ILE A 97 -25.17 13.65 -26.89
N PHE A 98 -24.05 13.60 -27.60
CA PHE A 98 -22.85 12.89 -27.16
C PHE A 98 -22.30 13.47 -25.84
N ILE A 99 -22.17 14.79 -25.72
CA ILE A 99 -21.78 15.46 -24.47
C ILE A 99 -22.76 15.15 -23.34
N THR A 100 -24.07 15.12 -23.63
CA THR A 100 -25.09 14.78 -22.63
C THR A 100 -24.89 13.37 -22.08
N ILE A 101 -24.57 12.40 -22.95
CA ILE A 101 -24.26 11.02 -22.55
C ILE A 101 -23.00 10.98 -21.67
N LEU A 102 -21.95 11.76 -22.01
CA LEU A 102 -20.75 11.87 -21.18
C LEU A 102 -21.04 12.41 -19.78
N ILE A 103 -21.87 13.44 -19.67
CA ILE A 103 -22.27 14.01 -18.38
C ILE A 103 -23.03 12.97 -17.56
N ILE A 104 -23.94 12.21 -18.17
CA ILE A 104 -24.67 11.14 -17.47
C ILE A 104 -23.70 10.06 -16.98
N GLY A 105 -22.76 9.60 -17.83
CA GLY A 105 -21.75 8.63 -17.44
C GLY A 105 -20.86 9.11 -16.29
N LEU A 106 -20.46 10.39 -16.34
CA LEU A 106 -19.66 11.01 -15.27
C LEU A 106 -20.43 11.08 -13.94
N VAL A 107 -21.70 11.52 -13.97
CA VAL A 107 -22.54 11.58 -12.77
C VAL A 107 -22.78 10.19 -12.18
N TYR A 108 -22.98 9.19 -13.03
CA TYR A 108 -23.12 7.80 -12.60
C TYR A 108 -21.87 7.30 -11.86
N GLU A 109 -20.68 7.50 -12.44
CA GLU A 109 -19.42 7.04 -11.85
C GLU A 109 -19.10 7.75 -10.52
N LEU A 110 -19.38 9.06 -10.44
CA LEU A 110 -19.28 9.82 -9.18
C LEU A 110 -20.21 9.25 -8.10
N SER A 111 -21.42 8.85 -8.48
CA SER A 111 -22.42 8.26 -7.57
C SER A 111 -22.02 6.85 -7.11
N LEU A 112 -21.33 6.08 -7.95
CA LEU A 112 -20.79 4.76 -7.61
C LEU A 112 -19.66 4.81 -6.57
N GLY A 113 -19.11 6.00 -6.32
CA GLY A 113 -18.06 6.18 -5.32
C GLY A 113 -16.73 5.53 -5.74
N ALA A 114 -16.49 5.37 -7.05
CA ALA A 114 -15.21 4.90 -7.58
C ALA A 114 -14.03 5.80 -7.11
N MET A 115 -14.33 7.07 -6.82
CA MET A 115 -13.39 8.06 -6.29
C MET A 115 -13.34 8.12 -4.75
N ASN A 116 -14.09 7.27 -4.03
CA ASN A 116 -14.02 7.25 -2.58
C ASN A 116 -12.79 6.43 -2.12
N TRP A 117 -11.69 7.14 -1.91
CA TRP A 117 -10.42 6.58 -1.45
C TRP A 117 -10.36 6.34 0.05
N ALA A 118 -11.33 6.83 0.81
CA ALA A 118 -11.38 6.59 2.25
C ALA A 118 -11.67 5.10 2.51
N PRO A 119 -10.80 4.37 3.23
CA PRO A 119 -11.18 3.10 3.81
C PRO A 119 -12.34 3.38 4.76
N SER A 120 -13.54 2.92 4.40
CA SER A 120 -14.61 2.85 5.39
C SER A 120 -14.18 1.77 6.38
N ASP A 121 -13.55 2.20 7.47
CA ASP A 121 -13.22 1.30 8.57
C ASP A 121 -14.54 0.82 9.16
N LYS A 122 -15.00 -0.33 8.68
CA LYS A 122 -16.19 -1.00 9.20
C LYS A 122 -15.92 -1.65 10.55
N ARG A 123 -14.69 -1.56 11.10
CA ARG A 123 -14.42 -2.08 12.44
C ARG A 123 -15.22 -1.31 13.47
N ARG A 124 -15.90 -2.06 14.32
CA ARG A 124 -16.54 -1.54 15.51
C ARG A 124 -15.47 -0.87 16.37
N LYS A 125 -15.49 0.47 16.47
CA LYS A 125 -14.62 1.19 17.40
C LYS A 125 -14.90 0.65 18.80
N GLN A 126 -13.89 0.04 19.43
CA GLN A 126 -14.00 -0.33 20.83
C GLN A 126 -14.24 0.96 21.65
N PRO A 127 -15.10 0.92 22.68
CA PRO A 127 -15.29 2.08 23.53
C PRO A 127 -13.94 2.45 24.15
N ARG A 128 -13.55 3.73 24.04
CA ARG A 128 -12.37 4.23 24.74
C ARG A 128 -12.63 4.06 26.24
N LEU A 129 -11.69 3.43 26.94
CA LEU A 129 -11.73 3.37 28.39
C LEU A 129 -11.41 4.78 28.92
N TYR A 130 -12.39 5.44 29.51
CA TYR A 130 -12.22 6.77 30.12
C TYR A 130 -11.75 6.69 31.58
N ALA A 131 -11.77 5.50 32.15
CA ALA A 131 -11.31 5.24 33.51
C ALA A 131 -10.38 4.04 33.51
N ALA A 132 -9.34 4.11 34.34
CA ALA A 132 -8.45 3.00 34.60
C ALA A 132 -9.25 1.83 35.21
N PRO A 133 -9.03 0.58 34.76
CA PRO A 133 -9.63 -0.59 35.39
C PRO A 133 -9.24 -0.67 36.88
N ALA A 134 -10.10 -1.26 37.70
CA ALA A 134 -9.78 -1.48 39.11
C ALA A 134 -8.50 -2.34 39.24
N GLY A 135 -7.49 -1.84 39.96
CA GLY A 135 -6.19 -2.48 40.11
C GLY A 135 -5.14 -2.13 39.04
N PHE A 136 -5.42 -1.19 38.14
CA PHE A 136 -4.44 -0.72 37.15
C PHE A 136 -3.44 0.25 37.77
N ASN A 137 -2.17 -0.14 37.80
CA ASN A 137 -1.05 0.70 38.23
C ASN A 137 -0.16 1.00 37.02
N LEU A 138 0.05 2.29 36.70
CA LEU A 138 0.92 2.67 35.57
C LEU A 138 2.39 2.35 35.86
N ALA A 139 2.79 2.39 37.14
CA ALA A 139 4.18 2.17 37.54
C ALA A 139 4.67 0.80 37.07
N ASP A 140 3.82 -0.23 37.15
CA ASP A 140 4.13 -1.60 36.76
C ASP A 140 4.33 -1.76 35.23
N ILE A 141 3.89 -0.80 34.41
CA ILE A 141 4.05 -0.81 32.94
C ILE A 141 5.27 0.01 32.51
N THR A 142 5.58 1.09 33.24
CA THR A 142 6.68 2.01 32.90
C THR A 142 7.97 1.71 33.66
N GLN A 143 7.93 0.81 34.64
CA GLN A 143 9.12 0.34 35.33
C GLN A 143 9.94 -0.50 34.35
N PHE A 144 11.14 -0.02 34.03
CA PHE A 144 12.15 -0.77 33.31
C PHE A 144 13.33 -0.95 34.25
N ASP A 145 13.61 -2.19 34.64
CA ASP A 145 14.71 -2.51 35.56
C ASP A 145 16.03 -2.73 34.79
N GLY A 146 15.99 -2.97 33.46
CA GLY A 146 17.21 -3.18 32.65
C GLY A 146 17.04 -3.04 31.13
N VAL A 147 18.17 -2.96 30.40
CA VAL A 147 18.21 -2.84 28.92
C VAL A 147 17.75 -4.14 28.23
N ASP A 148 17.92 -5.27 28.91
CA ASP A 148 17.52 -6.58 28.39
C ASP A 148 15.99 -6.72 28.26
N GLU A 149 15.22 -5.97 29.06
CA GLU A 149 13.74 -5.87 28.95
C GLU A 149 13.27 -5.09 27.72
N LEU A 150 14.15 -4.28 27.10
CA LEU A 150 13.87 -3.66 25.81
C LEU A 150 14.08 -4.66 24.66
N MET A 151 14.88 -5.70 24.89
CA MET A 151 15.06 -6.79 23.94
C MET A 151 14.03 -7.88 24.13
N VAL A 152 13.50 -8.11 25.33
CA VAL A 152 12.63 -9.24 25.67
C VAL A 152 11.33 -8.75 26.33
N ASP A 153 10.18 -9.21 25.84
CA ASP A 153 8.84 -8.93 26.40
C ASP A 153 8.77 -9.22 27.92
N PRO A 154 7.85 -8.57 28.68
CA PRO A 154 7.61 -8.82 30.11
C PRO A 154 7.44 -10.28 30.53
N THR A 155 7.14 -11.21 29.61
CA THR A 155 7.12 -12.64 29.90
C THR A 155 8.53 -13.27 29.97
N GLY A 156 9.59 -12.53 29.61
CA GLY A 156 10.99 -12.97 29.62
C GLY A 156 11.36 -14.01 28.54
N LYS A 157 10.42 -14.35 27.65
CA LYS A 157 10.54 -15.51 26.74
C LYS A 157 10.77 -15.15 25.27
N ILE A 158 10.49 -13.91 24.87
CA ILE A 158 10.29 -13.54 23.45
C ILE A 158 10.84 -12.14 23.17
N PRO A 159 11.37 -11.85 21.98
CA PRO A 159 11.83 -10.51 21.68
C PRO A 159 10.69 -9.49 21.71
N ALA A 160 10.91 -8.30 22.27
CA ALA A 160 9.88 -7.25 22.37
C ALA A 160 9.27 -6.90 21.00
N GLN A 161 10.07 -7.00 19.93
CA GLN A 161 9.68 -6.77 18.53
C GLN A 161 8.72 -7.82 17.95
N SER A 162 8.63 -9.01 18.55
CA SER A 162 7.80 -10.14 18.10
C SER A 162 6.48 -10.27 18.90
N SER A 163 6.32 -9.54 20.00
CA SER A 163 5.14 -9.57 20.89
C SER A 163 3.79 -9.37 20.17
N GLY A 164 3.76 -8.56 19.11
CA GLY A 164 2.56 -8.30 18.30
C GLY A 164 2.10 -9.45 17.40
N GLN A 165 2.94 -10.47 17.17
CA GLN A 165 2.64 -11.61 16.28
C GLN A 165 1.97 -12.80 16.98
N ILE A 166 1.71 -12.70 18.28
CA ILE A 166 1.40 -13.85 19.16
C ILE A 166 -0.11 -13.97 19.44
N ASN A 167 -0.91 -13.06 18.89
CA ASN A 167 -2.37 -13.17 18.97
C ASN A 167 -2.87 -14.27 18.03
N VAL A 168 -2.98 -15.49 18.55
CA VAL A 168 -3.53 -16.66 17.84
C VAL A 168 -5.05 -16.58 17.69
N SER A 169 -5.71 -15.83 18.57
CA SER A 169 -7.18 -15.71 18.61
C SER A 169 -7.66 -14.32 19.03
N ASN A 170 -8.95 -14.05 18.85
CA ASN A 170 -9.60 -12.81 19.35
C ASN A 170 -10.00 -12.90 20.83
N ASN A 171 -9.72 -14.00 21.52
CA ASN A 171 -10.08 -14.20 22.92
C ASN A 171 -8.83 -14.05 23.80
N ILE A 172 -8.94 -13.14 24.79
CA ILE A 172 -7.84 -12.75 25.69
C ILE A 172 -7.36 -13.95 26.51
N GLU A 173 -8.29 -14.81 26.95
CA GLU A 173 -7.96 -15.94 27.82
C GLU A 173 -7.20 -17.05 27.08
N THR A 174 -7.56 -17.31 25.82
CA THR A 174 -6.82 -18.24 24.95
C THR A 174 -5.44 -17.70 24.62
N ASN A 175 -5.30 -16.40 24.35
CA ASN A 175 -3.97 -15.81 24.11
C ASN A 175 -3.11 -15.81 25.39
N ARG A 176 -3.71 -15.55 26.56
CA ARG A 176 -3.02 -15.61 27.86
C ARG A 176 -2.46 -17.01 28.14
N ARG A 177 -3.25 -18.06 27.88
CA ARG A 177 -2.78 -19.45 28.01
C ARG A 177 -1.70 -19.79 26.99
N HIS A 178 -1.87 -19.33 25.75
CA HIS A 178 -0.87 -19.54 24.70
C HIS A 178 0.47 -18.91 25.07
N LEU A 179 0.47 -17.68 25.61
CA LEU A 179 1.65 -16.97 26.12
C LEU A 179 2.37 -17.72 27.25
N GLN A 180 1.60 -18.32 28.18
CA GLN A 180 2.18 -19.13 29.27
C GLN A 180 2.87 -20.40 28.74
N ASN A 181 2.34 -20.99 27.67
CA ASN A 181 2.79 -22.26 27.09
C ASN A 181 3.88 -22.11 26.00
N ILE A 182 4.42 -20.91 25.77
CA ILE A 182 5.53 -20.70 24.83
C ILE A 182 6.81 -21.31 25.41
N ASP A 183 7.48 -22.13 24.60
CA ASP A 183 8.72 -22.82 24.95
C ASP A 183 9.95 -22.08 24.37
N HIS A 184 9.97 -21.80 23.06
CA HIS A 184 11.03 -21.04 22.40
C HIS A 184 10.54 -20.36 21.10
N ILE A 185 11.30 -19.40 20.55
CA ILE A 185 11.09 -18.82 19.22
C ILE A 185 12.25 -19.22 18.33
N ASN A 186 11.97 -19.71 17.11
CA ASN A 186 13.01 -20.04 16.15
C ASN A 186 13.66 -18.78 15.55
N THR A 187 14.85 -18.89 14.94
CA THR A 187 15.55 -17.76 14.29
C THR A 187 14.73 -17.05 13.19
N THR A 188 13.64 -17.67 12.72
CA THR A 188 12.72 -17.14 11.70
C THR A 188 11.52 -16.37 12.28
N GLY A 189 11.40 -16.25 13.60
CA GLY A 189 10.31 -15.54 14.29
C GLY A 189 9.05 -16.37 14.55
N ASN A 190 9.06 -17.67 14.29
CA ASN A 190 7.91 -18.56 14.56
C ASN A 190 7.92 -19.04 16.02
N VAL A 191 6.77 -18.90 16.70
CA VAL A 191 6.56 -19.30 18.10
C VAL A 191 6.18 -20.78 18.16
N THR A 192 6.93 -21.59 18.92
CA THR A 192 6.56 -22.98 19.24
C THR A 192 5.94 -23.02 20.63
N SER A 193 4.67 -23.46 20.71
CA SER A 193 3.95 -23.67 21.97
C SER A 193 3.74 -25.16 22.20
N MET A 194 3.98 -25.64 23.43
CA MET A 194 3.59 -27.00 23.82
C MET A 194 2.26 -26.95 24.56
N ASP A 195 1.19 -27.45 23.94
CA ASP A 195 -0.15 -27.42 24.52
C ASP A 195 -0.44 -28.75 25.25
N PHE A 196 -0.19 -28.77 26.56
CA PHE A 196 -0.30 -29.98 27.40
C PHE A 196 -1.72 -30.56 27.50
N ALA A 197 -2.76 -29.78 27.19
CA ALA A 197 -4.14 -30.24 27.19
C ALA A 197 -4.46 -31.15 25.99
N THR A 198 -3.84 -30.92 24.84
CA THR A 198 -4.11 -31.68 23.60
C THR A 198 -3.30 -32.98 23.53
N SER A 199 -2.08 -32.98 24.07
CA SER A 199 -1.21 -34.17 24.11
C SER A 199 -1.77 -35.30 24.98
N ALA A 200 -2.44 -34.98 26.11
CA ALA A 200 -3.10 -35.95 26.96
C ALA A 200 -4.30 -36.67 26.28
N GLN A 201 -4.93 -36.02 25.29
CA GLN A 201 -6.10 -36.56 24.59
C GLN A 201 -5.71 -37.43 23.39
N GLN A 202 -4.58 -37.15 22.74
CA GLN A 202 -4.04 -38.01 21.68
C GLN A 202 -3.54 -39.36 22.21
N ASP A 203 -3.02 -39.39 23.45
CA ASP A 203 -2.49 -40.63 24.05
C ASP A 203 -3.61 -41.61 24.49
N LYS A 204 -4.83 -41.10 24.75
CA LYS A 204 -6.02 -41.93 25.03
C LYS A 204 -6.68 -42.52 23.79
N VAL A 205 -6.43 -41.96 22.60
CA VAL A 205 -7.00 -42.47 21.33
C VAL A 205 -6.08 -43.52 20.69
N LYS A 206 -4.81 -43.60 21.14
CA LYS A 206 -3.81 -44.55 20.65
C LYS A 206 -3.64 -45.82 21.50
N ARG A 207 -4.44 -46.00 22.56
CA ARG A 207 -4.48 -47.24 23.36
C ARG A 207 -5.76 -48.01 23.12
#